data_AF-A0A539DPU5-F1
#
_entry.id   AF-A0A539DPU5-F1
#
_cell.length_a   1.000
_cell.length_b   1.000
_cell.length_c   1.000
_cell.angle_alpha   90.00
_cell.angle_beta   90.00
_cell.angle_gamma   90.00
#
_symmetry.space_group_name_H-M   'P 1'
#
loop_
_entity.id
_entity.type
_entity.pdbx_description
1 polymer ?
#
loop_
_entity_poly.entity_id
_entity_poly.type
_entity_poly.pdbx_seq_one_letter_code
_entity_poly.pdbx_strand_id
1 'polypeptide(L)'
;NELQSNFVGEKTALGDAIALAVKRLVQSTPRERVLLLFTDGANTAGRLSPAAALQLAQTQQVRIYTIGVGSHRRVAFPQAILEQPELTTLPFDEALLQQLATATGGRYFAAEESSALVNISAEIDRLERTTRSTAVGATRELYWLLLLLGLTLLYLDHWRQRCHPLFTTAER
;
A
#
# COMPACT_ATOMS: atom_id res chain seq x y z
N ASN A 1 14.09 15.53 17.82
CA ASN A 1 14.59 15.12 16.51
C ASN A 1 15.81 14.26 16.70
N GLU A 2 15.66 12.94 16.67
CA GLU A 2 16.75 11.97 16.41
C GLU A 2 16.15 10.58 16.55
N LEU A 3 15.73 10.00 15.41
CA LEU A 3 15.38 8.58 15.35
C LEU A 3 16.70 7.81 15.37
N GLN A 4 17.11 7.32 16.54
CA GLN A 4 18.22 6.39 16.68
C GLN A 4 17.87 5.07 16.00
N SER A 5 18.19 4.98 14.71
CA SER A 5 18.11 3.77 13.90
C SER A 5 19.33 2.89 14.18
N ASN A 6 19.39 2.33 15.39
CA ASN A 6 20.44 1.37 15.77
C ASN A 6 19.87 -0.02 16.11
N PHE A 7 18.67 -0.35 15.61
CA PHE A 7 17.93 -1.57 15.99
C PHE A 7 18.02 -2.74 14.98
N VAL A 8 18.62 -2.53 13.81
CA VAL A 8 18.86 -3.59 12.82
C VAL A 8 20.34 -3.49 12.49
N GLY A 9 21.10 -4.57 12.68
CA GLY A 9 22.56 -4.54 12.59
C GLY A 9 23.10 -3.92 11.30
N GLU A 10 24.39 -3.58 11.26
CA GLU A 10 25.09 -2.87 10.17
C GLU A 10 25.08 -3.57 8.78
N LYS A 11 24.31 -4.64 8.65
CA LYS A 11 24.24 -5.54 7.52
C LYS A 11 22.85 -5.51 6.91
N THR A 12 22.75 -4.99 5.68
CA THR A 12 21.52 -4.92 4.91
C THR A 12 21.46 -6.10 3.94
N ALA A 13 20.52 -7.01 4.16
CA ALA A 13 20.28 -8.20 3.32
C ALA A 13 19.13 -7.96 2.33
N LEU A 14 19.39 -7.15 1.31
CA LEU A 14 18.37 -6.65 0.38
C LEU A 14 17.68 -7.79 -0.38
N GLY A 15 18.47 -8.74 -0.90
CA GLY A 15 17.94 -9.86 -1.69
C GLY A 15 17.05 -10.80 -0.86
N ASP A 16 17.48 -11.12 0.36
CA ASP A 16 16.71 -11.97 1.27
C ASP A 16 15.40 -11.29 1.70
N ALA A 17 15.42 -9.97 1.94
CA ALA A 17 14.25 -9.18 2.26
C ALA A 17 13.22 -9.18 1.12
N ILE A 18 13.67 -8.96 -0.12
CA ILE A 18 12.80 -9.02 -1.31
C ILE A 18 12.20 -10.42 -1.46
N ALA A 19 13.00 -11.49 -1.33
CA ALA A 19 12.49 -12.84 -1.47
C ALA A 19 11.46 -13.22 -0.42
N LEU A 20 11.68 -12.80 0.83
CA LEU A 20 10.71 -13.00 1.91
C LEU A 20 9.40 -12.23 1.64
N ALA A 21 9.51 -10.99 1.17
CA ALA A 21 8.35 -10.17 0.83
C ALA A 21 7.55 -10.76 -0.34
N VAL A 22 8.24 -11.18 -1.41
CA VAL A 22 7.61 -11.88 -2.56
C VAL A 22 6.89 -13.14 -2.10
N LYS A 23 7.54 -13.96 -1.25
CA LYS A 23 6.91 -15.18 -0.70
C LYS A 23 5.61 -14.86 0.04
N ARG A 24 5.58 -13.80 0.86
CA ARG A 24 4.38 -13.38 1.58
C ARG A 24 3.28 -12.88 0.64
N LEU A 25 3.62 -12.06 -0.35
CA LEU A 25 2.66 -11.50 -1.32
C LEU A 25 2.00 -12.58 -2.18
N VAL A 26 2.77 -13.60 -2.58
CA VAL A 26 2.24 -14.75 -3.33
C VAL A 26 1.21 -15.53 -2.50
N GLN A 27 1.39 -15.60 -1.18
CA GLN A 27 0.47 -16.29 -0.27
C GLN A 27 -0.77 -15.46 0.06
N SER A 28 -0.69 -14.12 0.04
CA SER A 28 -1.76 -13.24 0.51
C SER A 28 -2.74 -12.75 -0.55
N THR A 29 -2.31 -12.59 -1.82
CA THR A 29 -3.09 -11.81 -2.80
C THR A 29 -3.00 -12.39 -4.22
N PRO A 30 -4.15 -12.68 -4.89
CA PRO A 30 -4.15 -13.34 -6.19
C PRO A 30 -4.19 -12.41 -7.41
N ARG A 31 -4.53 -11.12 -7.28
CA ARG A 31 -4.84 -10.26 -8.44
C ARG A 31 -3.74 -9.26 -8.82
N GLU A 32 -3.16 -8.56 -7.85
CA GLU A 32 -2.06 -7.62 -8.06
C GLU A 32 -1.14 -7.59 -6.84
N ARG A 33 0.18 -7.69 -7.05
CA ARG A 33 1.18 -7.77 -5.98
C ARG A 33 2.15 -6.61 -6.12
N VAL A 34 2.14 -5.73 -5.14
CA VAL A 34 3.01 -4.56 -5.07
C VAL A 34 3.90 -4.67 -3.84
N LEU A 35 5.19 -4.48 -4.03
CA LEU A 35 6.19 -4.37 -2.96
C LEU A 35 6.75 -2.96 -2.94
N LEU A 36 6.61 -2.29 -1.80
CA LEU A 36 7.25 -1.02 -1.53
C LEU A 36 8.53 -1.23 -0.71
N LEU A 37 9.67 -0.87 -1.28
CA LEU A 37 11.00 -1.08 -0.70
C LEU A 37 11.64 0.27 -0.32
N PHE A 38 11.91 0.46 0.97
CA PHE A 38 12.65 1.61 1.49
C PHE A 38 14.04 1.16 1.90
N THR A 39 15.08 1.78 1.35
CA THR A 39 16.47 1.43 1.67
C THR A 39 17.42 2.57 1.39
N ASP A 40 18.49 2.63 2.16
CA ASP A 40 19.70 3.41 1.95
C ASP A 40 20.66 2.76 0.94
N GLY A 41 20.14 1.91 0.03
CA GLY A 41 20.82 1.36 -1.15
C GLY A 41 21.99 0.43 -0.90
N ALA A 42 22.28 0.11 0.36
CA ALA A 42 23.36 -0.80 0.72
C ALA A 42 22.87 -2.26 0.66
N ASN A 43 23.55 -3.12 -0.09
CA ASN A 43 23.43 -4.58 0.09
C ASN A 43 24.75 -5.11 0.65
N THR A 44 24.92 -5.02 1.97
CA THR A 44 26.17 -5.35 2.66
C THR A 44 26.19 -6.79 3.17
N ALA A 45 25.07 -7.52 3.08
CA ALA A 45 24.95 -8.91 3.51
C ALA A 45 23.82 -9.66 2.79
N GLY A 46 23.56 -10.89 3.20
CA GLY A 46 22.48 -11.72 2.68
C GLY A 46 22.98 -12.88 1.82
N ARG A 47 22.19 -13.96 1.78
CA ARG A 47 22.53 -15.17 1.01
C ARG A 47 22.05 -15.06 -0.44
N LEU A 48 20.93 -14.40 -0.66
CA LEU A 48 20.38 -14.18 -1.98
C LEU A 48 20.90 -12.88 -2.58
N SER A 49 21.39 -12.94 -3.82
CA SER A 49 21.80 -11.74 -4.54
C SER A 49 20.58 -10.90 -4.96
N PRO A 50 20.71 -9.57 -5.06
CA PRO A 50 19.64 -8.71 -5.57
C PRO A 50 19.16 -9.10 -6.96
N ALA A 51 20.06 -9.59 -7.83
CA ALA A 51 19.71 -10.09 -9.16
C ALA A 51 18.84 -11.36 -9.12
N ALA A 52 19.14 -12.30 -8.22
CA ALA A 52 18.30 -13.49 -8.04
C ALA A 52 16.92 -13.12 -7.44
N ALA A 53 16.90 -12.16 -6.51
CA ALA A 53 15.66 -11.63 -5.97
C ALA A 53 14.79 -10.92 -7.02
N LEU A 54 15.42 -10.19 -7.95
CA LEU A 54 14.75 -9.57 -9.10
C LEU A 54 14.08 -10.61 -9.99
N GLN A 55 14.80 -11.67 -10.37
CA GLN A 55 14.24 -12.76 -11.18
C GLN A 55 13.04 -13.41 -10.48
N LEU A 56 13.13 -13.62 -9.16
CA LEU A 56 12.03 -14.16 -8.38
C LEU A 56 10.81 -13.23 -8.40
N ALA A 57 11.00 -11.92 -8.20
CA ALA A 57 9.93 -10.93 -8.24
C ALA A 57 9.24 -10.87 -9.61
N GLN A 58 10.01 -10.88 -10.71
CA GLN A 58 9.47 -10.92 -12.07
C GLN A 58 8.66 -12.20 -12.32
N THR A 59 9.20 -13.36 -11.94
CA THR A 59 8.53 -14.66 -12.09
C THR A 59 7.19 -14.68 -11.35
N GLN A 60 7.12 -14.04 -10.19
CA GLN A 60 5.92 -13.96 -9.37
C GLN A 60 5.03 -12.75 -9.68
N GLN A 61 5.35 -12.00 -10.74
CA GLN A 61 4.62 -10.81 -11.19
C GLN A 61 4.43 -9.76 -10.07
N VAL A 62 5.46 -9.61 -9.23
CA VAL A 62 5.49 -8.61 -8.16
C VAL A 62 6.12 -7.34 -8.70
N ARG A 63 5.36 -6.23 -8.68
CA ARG A 63 5.86 -4.89 -9.00
C ARG A 63 6.59 -4.31 -7.80
N ILE A 64 7.85 -3.92 -7.96
CA ILE A 64 8.65 -3.32 -6.88
C ILE A 64 8.77 -1.83 -7.11
N TYR A 65 8.43 -1.04 -6.11
CA TYR A 65 8.76 0.38 -6.06
C TYR A 65 9.85 0.61 -5.02
N THR A 66 10.88 1.38 -5.38
CA THR A 66 12.05 1.59 -4.53
C THR A 66 12.15 3.05 -4.12
N ILE A 67 12.40 3.29 -2.83
CA ILE A 67 12.65 4.61 -2.27
C ILE A 67 14.05 4.60 -1.66
N GLY A 68 14.95 5.34 -2.31
CA GLY A 68 16.35 5.49 -1.91
C GLY A 68 16.50 6.59 -0.87
N VAL A 69 16.89 6.25 0.36
CA VAL A 69 17.18 7.22 1.42
C VAL A 69 18.69 7.36 1.56
N GLY A 70 19.28 8.29 0.83
CA GLY A 70 20.72 8.51 0.86
C GLY A 70 21.13 9.59 -0.14
N SER A 71 22.21 10.29 0.18
CA SER A 71 22.83 11.24 -0.75
C SER A 71 24.18 10.67 -1.16
N HIS A 72 24.66 10.99 -2.36
CA HIS A 72 26.04 10.70 -2.80
C HIS A 72 27.12 11.43 -1.96
N ARG A 73 26.75 12.03 -0.81
CA ARG A 73 27.69 12.75 0.04
C ARG A 73 28.62 11.77 0.70
N ARG A 74 29.91 12.07 0.55
CA ARG A 74 30.93 11.54 1.43
C ARG A 74 30.61 12.01 2.84
N VAL A 75 30.51 11.05 3.75
CA VAL A 75 30.26 11.32 5.16
C VAL A 75 31.57 11.13 5.90
N ALA A 76 31.84 12.06 6.82
CA ALA A 76 32.98 12.02 7.70
C ALA A 76 32.77 10.87 8.72
N PHE A 77 33.45 9.74 8.52
CA PHE A 77 33.40 8.63 9.46
C PHE A 77 34.59 8.73 10.43
N PRO A 78 34.34 8.82 11.76
CA PRO A 78 35.43 8.79 12.73
C PRO A 78 35.99 7.36 12.83
N GLN A 79 37.25 7.17 12.44
CA GLN A 79 37.94 5.88 12.54
C GLN A 79 38.43 5.61 13.99
N ALA A 80 38.78 6.67 14.72
CA ALA A 80 39.15 6.63 16.14
C ALA A 80 38.90 7.99 16.82
N ILE A 81 38.82 8.02 18.16
CA ILE A 81 38.58 9.24 18.97
C ILE A 81 39.63 10.32 18.72
N LEU A 82 40.83 9.95 18.26
CA LEU A 82 41.99 10.83 18.05
C LEU A 82 42.40 11.03 16.58
N GLU A 83 41.65 10.48 15.62
CA GLU A 83 41.98 10.59 14.20
C GLU A 83 41.09 11.59 13.47
N GLN A 84 41.64 12.29 12.48
CA GLN A 84 40.85 13.19 11.63
C GLN A 84 39.83 12.36 10.85
N PRO A 85 38.54 12.76 10.87
CA PRO A 85 37.52 12.00 10.17
C PRO A 85 37.79 11.98 8.67
N GLU A 86 37.90 10.78 8.10
CA GLU A 86 38.10 10.59 6.67
C GLU A 86 36.75 10.62 5.94
N LEU A 87 36.71 11.30 4.80
CA LEU A 87 35.53 11.37 3.95
C LEU A 87 35.35 10.04 3.20
N THR A 88 34.53 9.15 3.75
CA THR A 88 34.19 7.86 3.12
C THR A 88 32.86 7.95 2.39
N THR A 89 32.79 7.30 1.23
CA THR A 89 31.53 7.09 0.49
C THR A 89 30.82 5.88 1.08
N LEU A 90 29.61 6.08 1.62
CA LEU A 90 28.76 4.95 2.02
C LEU A 90 28.33 4.13 0.80
N PRO A 91 28.17 2.81 0.92
CA PRO A 91 27.72 1.97 -0.18
C PRO A 91 26.23 2.22 -0.48
N PHE A 92 25.92 3.22 -1.30
CA PHE A 92 24.59 3.49 -1.84
C PHE A 92 24.57 3.14 -3.34
N ASP A 93 23.90 2.05 -3.70
CA ASP A 93 23.77 1.62 -5.10
C ASP A 93 22.41 2.03 -5.68
N GLU A 94 22.31 3.29 -6.09
CA GLU A 94 21.10 3.82 -6.73
C GLU A 94 20.76 3.08 -8.03
N ALA A 95 21.78 2.69 -8.81
CA ALA A 95 21.60 2.00 -10.07
C ALA A 95 20.89 0.65 -9.86
N LEU A 96 21.25 -0.08 -8.81
CA LEU A 96 20.56 -1.30 -8.42
C LEU A 96 19.09 -1.05 -8.07
N LEU A 97 18.78 -0.01 -7.30
CA LEU A 97 17.40 0.32 -6.92
C LEU A 97 16.55 0.73 -8.12
N GLN A 98 17.11 1.49 -9.05
CA GLN A 98 16.48 1.86 -10.30
C GLN A 98 16.23 0.64 -11.19
N GLN A 99 17.20 -0.28 -11.27
CA GLN A 99 17.08 -1.52 -12.02
C GLN A 99 15.97 -2.41 -11.45
N LEU A 100 15.92 -2.60 -10.12
CA LEU A 100 14.88 -3.39 -9.45
C LEU A 100 13.47 -2.87 -9.74
N ALA A 101 13.29 -1.55 -9.65
CA ALA A 101 12.00 -0.94 -9.91
C ALA A 101 11.61 -1.04 -11.39
N THR A 102 12.50 -0.63 -12.30
CA THR A 102 12.21 -0.59 -13.74
C THR A 102 11.96 -1.98 -14.32
N ALA A 103 12.78 -2.97 -13.93
CA ALA A 103 12.67 -4.32 -14.45
C ALA A 103 11.42 -5.06 -13.95
N THR A 104 10.82 -4.64 -12.84
CA THR A 104 9.55 -5.20 -12.34
C THR A 104 8.32 -4.38 -12.75
N GLY A 105 8.50 -3.25 -13.44
CA GLY A 105 7.41 -2.36 -13.87
C GLY A 105 6.92 -1.40 -12.79
N GLY A 106 7.71 -1.17 -11.73
CA GLY A 106 7.52 -0.08 -10.78
C GLY A 106 8.38 1.14 -11.10
N ARG A 107 8.59 2.01 -10.10
CA ARG A 107 9.36 3.25 -10.23
C ARG A 107 10.26 3.47 -9.03
N TYR A 108 11.42 4.07 -9.28
CA TYR A 108 12.34 4.54 -8.25
C TYR A 108 12.02 6.00 -7.87
N PHE A 109 12.15 6.31 -6.59
CA PHE A 109 12.04 7.67 -6.07
C PHE A 109 13.20 7.95 -5.11
N ALA A 110 13.85 9.10 -5.27
CA ALA A 110 14.82 9.59 -4.30
C ALA A 110 14.07 10.20 -3.11
N ALA A 111 14.45 9.82 -1.88
CA ALA A 111 13.79 10.32 -0.67
C ALA A 111 14.05 11.80 -0.39
N GLU A 112 15.02 12.42 -1.07
CA GLU A 112 15.24 13.86 -1.04
C GLU A 112 14.05 14.64 -1.65
N GLU A 113 13.27 14.00 -2.53
CA GLU A 113 12.05 14.60 -3.04
C GLU A 113 10.93 14.51 -1.99
N SER A 114 10.55 15.65 -1.42
CA SER A 114 9.42 15.74 -0.49
C SER A 114 8.09 15.25 -1.08
N SER A 115 8.01 15.12 -2.41
CA SER A 115 6.87 14.61 -3.18
C SER A 115 6.91 13.09 -3.43
N ALA A 116 8.00 12.38 -3.10
CA ALA A 116 8.18 10.96 -3.41
C ALA A 116 7.03 10.08 -2.88
N LEU A 117 6.66 10.26 -1.61
CA LEU A 117 5.56 9.50 -0.98
C LEU A 117 4.19 9.87 -1.55
N VAL A 118 3.98 11.13 -1.95
CA VAL A 118 2.70 11.53 -2.57
C VAL A 118 2.56 10.89 -3.94
N ASN A 119 3.64 10.91 -4.72
CA ASN A 119 3.66 10.33 -6.06
C ASN A 119 3.50 8.82 -6.04
N ILE A 120 4.11 8.12 -5.08
CA ILE A 120 3.99 6.66 -4.97
C ILE A 120 2.59 6.23 -4.54
N SER A 121 1.99 6.93 -3.58
CA SER A 121 0.62 6.68 -3.15
C SER A 121 -0.36 6.90 -4.29
N ALA A 122 -0.19 7.96 -5.09
CA ALA A 122 -1.03 8.22 -6.25
C ALA A 122 -0.93 7.12 -7.33
N GLU A 123 0.27 6.58 -7.55
CA GLU A 123 0.48 5.47 -8.49
C GLU A 123 -0.13 4.16 -7.98
N ILE A 124 0.02 3.85 -6.69
CA ILE A 124 -0.60 2.68 -6.05
C ILE A 124 -2.13 2.79 -6.11
N ASP A 125 -2.69 3.95 -5.78
CA ASP A 125 -4.13 4.24 -5.87
C ASP A 125 -4.69 3.98 -7.27
N ARG A 126 -3.93 4.33 -8.32
CA ARG A 126 -4.33 4.10 -9.71
C ARG A 126 -4.40 2.60 -10.02
N LEU A 127 -3.44 1.81 -9.54
CA LEU A 127 -3.46 0.36 -9.70
C LEU A 127 -4.68 -0.25 -9.01
N GLU A 128 -4.94 0.11 -7.75
CA GLU A 128 -6.10 -0.38 -7.00
C GLU A 128 -7.45 -0.02 -7.65
N ARG A 129 -7.58 1.19 -8.19
CA ARG A 129 -8.82 1.64 -8.86
C ARG A 129 -9.09 0.87 -10.15
N THR A 130 -8.06 0.50 -10.92
CA THR A 130 -8.26 -0.34 -12.11
C THR A 130 -8.81 -1.73 -11.77
N THR A 131 -8.43 -2.28 -10.62
CA THR A 131 -8.92 -3.58 -10.15
C THR A 131 -10.36 -3.51 -9.59
N ARG A 132 -10.72 -2.41 -8.91
CA ARG A 132 -12.03 -2.25 -8.23
C ARG A 132 -13.20 -1.88 -9.16
N SER A 133 -12.95 -1.68 -10.46
CA SER A 133 -14.01 -1.35 -11.43
C SER A 133 -15.08 -2.45 -11.60
N THR A 134 -14.87 -3.65 -11.05
CA THR A 134 -15.91 -4.68 -10.99
C THR A 134 -16.35 -4.90 -9.54
N ALA A 135 -17.63 -4.62 -9.27
CA ALA A 135 -18.33 -4.85 -8.00
C ALA A 135 -18.03 -3.88 -6.84
N VAL A 136 -18.28 -2.58 -7.03
CA VAL A 136 -19.19 -1.95 -6.06
C VAL A 136 -20.53 -2.57 -6.36
N GLY A 137 -20.91 -3.59 -5.59
CA GLY A 137 -22.27 -4.07 -5.61
C GLY A 137 -23.14 -2.86 -5.33
N ALA A 138 -23.77 -2.33 -6.37
CA ALA A 138 -24.90 -1.44 -6.23
C ALA A 138 -25.96 -2.31 -5.55
N THR A 139 -25.91 -2.37 -4.22
CA THR A 139 -27.01 -2.82 -3.39
C THR A 139 -28.12 -1.84 -3.71
N ARG A 140 -28.87 -2.17 -4.77
CA ARG A 140 -29.97 -1.38 -5.27
C ARG A 140 -30.84 -1.12 -4.06
N GLU A 141 -30.92 0.14 -3.67
CA GLU A 141 -31.60 0.57 -2.46
C GLU A 141 -33.07 0.27 -2.65
N LEU A 142 -33.52 -0.95 -2.32
CA LEU A 142 -34.92 -1.34 -2.44
C LEU A 142 -35.72 -0.88 -1.20
N TYR A 143 -35.04 -0.25 -0.23
CA TYR A 143 -35.67 0.20 1.01
C TYR A 143 -36.70 1.31 0.79
N TRP A 144 -36.54 2.16 -0.24
CA TRP A 144 -37.51 3.24 -0.50
C TRP A 144 -38.84 2.68 -1.02
N LEU A 145 -38.82 1.56 -1.75
CA LEU A 145 -40.04 0.85 -2.16
C LEU A 145 -40.75 0.25 -0.94
N LEU A 146 -40.00 -0.38 -0.03
CA LEU A 146 -40.56 -0.93 1.22
C LEU A 146 -41.09 0.18 2.14
N LEU A 147 -40.41 1.33 2.22
CA LEU A 147 -40.88 2.51 2.96
C LEU A 147 -42.16 3.08 2.38
N LEU A 148 -42.25 3.26 1.06
CA LEU A 148 -43.47 3.75 0.39
C LEU A 148 -44.64 2.78 0.57
N LEU A 149 -44.39 1.47 0.49
CA LEU A 149 -45.39 0.43 0.76
C LEU A 149 -45.89 0.51 2.22
N GLY A 150 -44.99 0.66 3.19
CA GLY A 150 -45.35 0.82 4.60
C GLY A 150 -46.17 2.09 4.87
N LEU A 151 -45.76 3.22 4.29
CA LEU A 151 -46.46 4.50 4.39
C LEU A 151 -47.87 4.45 3.77
N THR A 152 -48.02 3.79 2.61
CA THR A 152 -49.33 3.64 1.96
C THR A 152 -50.28 2.76 2.76
N LEU A 153 -49.80 1.67 3.38
CA LEU A 153 -50.61 0.84 4.27
C LEU A 153 -51.07 1.59 5.53
N LEU A 154 -50.18 2.34 6.17
CA LEU A 154 -50.52 3.19 7.33
C LEU A 154 -51.54 4.27 6.95
N TYR A 155 -51.39 4.88 5.78
CA TYR A 155 -52.34 5.89 5.30
C TYR A 155 -53.73 5.28 5.04
N LEU A 156 -53.79 4.11 4.42
CA LEU A 156 -55.06 3.40 4.18
C LEU A 156 -55.77 3.01 5.48
N ASP A 157 -55.04 2.50 6.46
CA ASP A 157 -55.60 2.13 7.76
C ASP A 157 -56.16 3.36 8.50
N HIS A 158 -55.39 4.46 8.53
CA HIS A 158 -55.85 5.71 9.12
C HIS A 158 -57.07 6.29 8.40
N TRP A 159 -57.13 6.18 7.07
CA TRP A 159 -58.29 6.59 6.28
C TRP A 159 -59.50 5.71 6.56
N ARG A 160 -59.31 4.38 6.66
CA ARG A 160 -60.37 3.43 7.02
C ARG A 160 -60.94 3.72 8.41
N GLN A 161 -60.10 3.99 9.40
CA GLN A 161 -60.54 4.35 10.75
C GLN A 161 -61.28 5.69 10.78
N ARG A 162 -60.84 6.69 9.99
CA ARG A 162 -61.52 7.99 9.85
C ARG A 162 -62.82 7.93 9.05
N CYS A 163 -62.94 7.02 8.09
CA CYS A 163 -64.16 6.82 7.30
C CYS A 163 -65.15 5.85 7.96
N HIS A 164 -64.74 5.14 9.01
CA HIS A 164 -65.61 4.27 9.81
C HIS A 164 -65.90 4.78 11.24
N PRO A 165 -66.35 6.04 11.50
CA PRO A 165 -66.84 6.40 12.83
C PRO A 165 -68.36 6.27 13.01
N LEU A 166 -69.16 5.70 12.08
CA LEU A 166 -70.63 5.84 12.17
C LEU A 166 -71.54 4.63 11.92
N PHE A 167 -71.07 3.38 11.84
CA PHE A 167 -71.99 2.24 11.62
C PHE A 167 -71.75 0.97 12.44
N THR A 168 -71.33 1.10 13.71
CA THR A 168 -71.43 -0.02 14.67
C THR A 168 -71.88 0.45 16.05
N THR A 169 -73.09 0.98 16.13
CA THR A 169 -73.96 0.83 17.31
C THR A 169 -75.32 0.42 16.80
N ALA A 170 -75.50 -0.87 16.54
CA ALA A 170 -76.81 -1.49 16.43
C ALA A 170 -76.95 -2.51 17.57
N GLU A 171 -78.07 -2.38 18.28
CA GLU A 171 -78.71 -3.31 19.23
C GLU A 171 -78.18 -3.41 20.67
N ARG A 172 -78.84 -2.71 21.60
CA ARG A 172 -79.89 -3.27 22.50
C ARG A 172 -80.53 -2.17 23.35
#